data_AF-A0A914T541-F1
#
_entry.id   AF-A0A914T541-F1
#
_cell.length_a   1.000
_cell.length_b   1.000
_cell.length_c   1.000
_cell.angle_alpha   90.00
_cell.angle_beta   90.00
_cell.angle_gamma   90.00
#
_symmetry.space_group_name_H-M   'P 1'
#
loop_
_entity.id
_entity.type
_entity.pdbx_description
1 polymer ?
#
loop_
_entity_poly.entity_id
_entity_poly.type
_entity_poly.pdbx_seq_one_letter_code
_entity_poly.pdbx_strand_id
1 'polypeptide(L)'
;MAKEIILTQASIKCESFFQDPEVCKIVTEFMTSAGKCFRLPGGEQISDGFGHGLKLIITLPKSLYNPGANQMLNDGIAVKLAEPGHGVDRDLMFISSGVHAIMPLSATHYEFMNDPPRYSCTDDLPQNYSRLWCLEVSFYNLF
;
A
#
# COMPACT_ATOMS: atom_id res chain seq x y z
N MET A 1 7.55 20.99 8.02
CA MET A 1 6.28 21.75 8.14
C MET A 1 5.82 22.41 6.83
N ALA A 2 6.43 23.48 6.30
CA ALA A 2 5.88 24.16 5.09
C ALA A 2 5.86 23.31 3.81
N LYS A 3 6.93 22.52 3.54
CA LYS A 3 6.99 21.58 2.39
C LYS A 3 5.94 20.47 2.46
N GLU A 4 5.65 20.02 3.68
CA GLU A 4 4.73 18.92 3.94
C GLU A 4 3.30 19.34 3.61
N ILE A 5 2.88 20.53 4.06
CA ILE A 5 1.58 21.14 3.76
C ILE A 5 1.35 21.29 2.25
N ILE A 6 2.38 21.72 1.50
CA ILE A 6 2.28 21.89 0.04
C ILE A 6 2.09 20.54 -0.67
N LEU A 7 2.82 19.50 -0.24
CA LEU A 7 2.70 18.16 -0.83
C LEU A 7 1.32 17.54 -0.57
N THR A 8 0.77 17.70 0.64
CA THR A 8 -0.56 17.19 0.97
C THR A 8 -1.66 17.92 0.18
N GLN A 9 -1.49 19.22 -0.08
CA GLN A 9 -2.45 20.01 -0.87
C GLN A 9 -2.37 19.75 -2.38
N ALA A 10 -1.19 19.42 -2.91
CA ALA A 10 -1.00 19.08 -4.32
C ALA A 10 -1.42 17.63 -4.65
N SER A 11 -1.61 16.79 -3.63
CA SER A 11 -2.01 15.39 -3.81
C SER A 11 -3.51 15.24 -4.14
N ILE A 12 -3.83 14.29 -5.02
CA ILE A 12 -5.20 13.95 -5.38
C ILE A 12 -5.90 13.32 -4.17
N LYS A 13 -7.14 13.73 -3.89
CA LYS A 13 -7.92 13.26 -2.73
C LYS A 13 -8.53 11.88 -2.96
N CYS A 14 -8.83 11.16 -1.88
CA CYS A 14 -9.44 9.83 -1.92
C CYS A 14 -10.74 9.79 -2.75
N GLU A 15 -11.58 10.81 -2.62
CA GLU A 15 -12.89 10.91 -3.28
C GLU A 15 -12.78 11.08 -4.80
N SER A 16 -11.58 11.38 -5.31
CA SER A 16 -11.32 11.41 -6.74
C SER A 16 -11.14 10.02 -7.34
N PHE A 17 -10.91 9.00 -6.51
CA PHE A 17 -10.64 7.62 -6.93
C PHE A 17 -11.81 6.68 -6.64
N PHE A 18 -12.34 6.70 -5.41
CA PHE A 18 -13.35 5.74 -4.98
C PHE A 18 -14.75 6.27 -5.20
N GLN A 19 -15.60 5.47 -5.86
CA GLN A 19 -17.00 5.83 -6.10
C GLN A 19 -17.84 5.79 -4.80
N ASP A 20 -17.50 4.89 -3.88
CA ASP A 20 -18.17 4.78 -2.58
C ASP A 20 -17.49 5.72 -1.56
N PRO A 21 -18.20 6.76 -1.07
CA PRO A 21 -17.63 7.72 -0.12
C PRO A 21 -17.36 7.11 1.27
N GLU A 22 -17.98 5.99 1.63
CA GLU A 22 -17.72 5.32 2.91
C GLU A 22 -16.30 4.76 2.98
N VAL A 23 -15.72 4.39 1.83
CA VAL A 23 -14.33 3.94 1.72
C VAL A 23 -13.37 5.01 2.26
N CYS A 24 -13.56 6.27 1.87
CA CYS A 24 -12.68 7.37 2.25
C CYS A 24 -12.77 7.75 3.74
N LYS A 25 -13.80 7.30 4.46
CA LYS A 25 -13.91 7.51 5.92
C LYS A 25 -13.04 6.56 6.73
N ILE A 26 -12.69 5.40 6.16
CA ILE A 26 -11.98 4.33 6.87
C ILE A 26 -10.54 4.12 6.36
N VAL A 27 -10.15 4.78 5.27
CA VAL A 27 -8.78 4.67 4.75
C VAL A 27 -7.78 5.43 5.60
N THR A 28 -6.57 4.91 5.67
CA THR A 28 -5.41 5.65 6.19
C THR A 28 -4.63 6.24 5.03
N GLU A 29 -4.41 7.55 5.03
CA GLU A 29 -3.58 8.23 4.04
C GLU A 29 -2.10 8.24 4.48
N PHE A 30 -1.19 7.98 3.55
CA PHE A 30 0.25 8.06 3.81
C PHE A 30 1.01 8.39 2.52
N MET A 31 2.20 8.98 2.67
CA MET A 31 3.06 9.32 1.53
C MET A 31 4.04 8.18 1.25
N THR A 32 4.23 7.86 -0.02
CA THR A 32 5.24 6.90 -0.52
C THR A 32 6.11 7.55 -1.59
N SER A 33 7.07 6.79 -2.13
CA SER A 33 7.82 7.20 -3.32
C SER A 33 6.95 7.41 -4.57
N ALA A 34 5.75 6.83 -4.62
CA ALA A 34 4.78 7.02 -5.70
C ALA A 34 3.83 8.22 -5.47
N GLY A 35 3.96 8.95 -4.36
CA GLY A 35 3.07 10.03 -3.95
C GLY A 35 2.11 9.61 -2.83
N LYS A 36 0.96 10.26 -2.72
CA LYS A 36 -0.05 9.93 -1.71
C LYS A 36 -0.72 8.60 -2.06
N CYS A 37 -0.77 7.69 -1.10
CA CYS A 37 -1.44 6.40 -1.20
C CYS A 37 -2.52 6.26 -0.13
N PHE A 38 -3.47 5.35 -0.38
CA PHE A 38 -4.59 5.05 0.50
C PHE A 38 -4.52 3.60 0.96
N ARG A 39 -4.41 3.38 2.27
CA ARG A 39 -4.46 2.05 2.87
C ARG A 39 -5.88 1.76 3.30
N LEU A 40 -6.46 0.73 2.68
CA LEU A 40 -7.74 0.17 3.12
C LEU A 40 -7.46 -0.75 4.32
N PRO A 41 -8.29 -0.69 5.38
CA PRO A 41 -8.16 -1.63 6.48
C PRO A 41 -8.43 -3.05 5.97
N GLY A 42 -7.59 -4.00 6.39
CA GLY A 42 -7.87 -5.42 6.21
C GLY A 42 -8.95 -5.89 7.18
N GLY A 43 -9.47 -7.08 6.95
CA GLY A 43 -10.41 -7.76 7.85
C GLY A 43 -10.09 -9.24 7.95
N GLU A 44 -10.59 -9.89 8.99
CA GLU A 44 -10.54 -11.35 9.08
C GLU A 44 -11.45 -11.96 8.01
N GLN A 45 -10.91 -12.93 7.28
CA GLN A 45 -11.67 -13.67 6.30
C GLN A 45 -12.59 -14.67 7.01
N ILE A 46 -13.89 -14.43 6.93
CA ILE A 46 -14.92 -15.29 7.55
C ILE A 46 -15.35 -16.42 6.60
N SER A 47 -15.21 -16.22 5.27
CA SER A 47 -15.60 -17.18 4.24
C SER A 47 -14.80 -16.96 2.95
N ASP A 48 -14.73 -18.00 2.10
CA ASP A 48 -13.99 -18.00 0.85
C ASP A 48 -14.86 -17.67 -0.36
N GLY A 49 -14.23 -17.16 -1.42
CA GLY A 49 -14.87 -16.96 -2.73
C GLY A 49 -15.19 -15.49 -3.05
N PHE A 50 -15.54 -15.26 -4.32
CA PHE A 50 -15.66 -13.91 -4.90
C PHE A 50 -16.65 -12.99 -4.17
N GLY A 51 -17.70 -13.54 -3.55
CA GLY A 51 -18.72 -12.76 -2.83
C GLY A 51 -18.36 -12.34 -1.40
N HIS A 52 -17.25 -12.87 -0.85
CA HIS A 52 -16.83 -12.64 0.53
C HIS A 52 -15.56 -11.78 0.65
N GLY A 53 -15.03 -11.31 -0.48
CA GLY A 53 -13.89 -10.42 -0.55
C GLY A 53 -14.27 -8.94 -0.66
N LEU A 54 -13.24 -8.09 -0.76
CA LEU A 54 -13.41 -6.67 -1.00
C LEU A 54 -13.61 -6.39 -2.49
N LYS A 55 -14.70 -5.68 -2.83
CA LYS A 55 -14.95 -5.17 -4.18
C LYS A 55 -14.80 -3.66 -4.21
N LEU A 56 -13.91 -3.16 -5.08
CA LEU A 56 -13.67 -1.73 -5.27
C LEU A 56 -13.95 -1.36 -6.72
N ILE A 57 -14.56 -0.19 -6.91
CA ILE A 57 -14.64 0.48 -8.22
C ILE A 57 -13.78 1.73 -8.11
N ILE A 58 -12.70 1.76 -8.89
CA ILE A 58 -11.71 2.83 -8.88
C ILE A 58 -11.79 3.59 -10.21
N THR A 59 -12.03 4.89 -10.12
CA THR A 59 -12.02 5.82 -11.25
C THR A 59 -10.69 6.55 -11.26
N LEU A 60 -9.97 6.51 -12.37
CA LEU A 60 -8.72 7.27 -12.50
C LEU A 60 -9.02 8.69 -12.96
N PRO A 61 -8.72 9.73 -12.16
CA PRO A 61 -9.00 11.11 -12.53
C PRO A 61 -7.93 11.61 -13.50
N LYS A 62 -7.92 11.08 -14.73
CA LYS A 62 -6.90 11.36 -15.76
C LYS A 62 -6.71 12.85 -16.06
N SER A 63 -7.75 13.66 -15.89
CA SER A 63 -7.69 15.12 -16.05
C SER A 63 -6.78 15.80 -15.01
N LEU A 64 -6.51 15.13 -13.89
CA LEU A 64 -5.63 15.61 -12.83
C LEU A 64 -4.19 15.06 -12.95
N TYR A 65 -3.91 14.22 -13.96
CA TYR A 65 -2.58 13.63 -14.14
C TYR A 65 -1.62 14.67 -14.73
N ASN A 66 -0.37 14.66 -14.24
CA ASN A 66 0.64 15.60 -14.70
C ASN A 66 1.28 15.07 -16.00
N PRO A 67 1.32 15.85 -17.10
CA PRO A 67 1.87 15.41 -18.39
C PRO A 67 3.42 15.31 -18.45
N GLY A 68 4.14 15.37 -17.33
CA GLY A 68 5.60 15.42 -17.28
C GLY A 68 6.34 14.12 -17.66
N ALA A 69 7.60 14.26 -18.11
CA ALA A 69 8.40 13.18 -18.73
C ALA A 69 8.87 12.03 -17.80
N ASN A 70 8.77 12.17 -16.47
CA ASN A 70 9.16 11.14 -15.50
C ASN A 70 7.96 10.38 -14.88
N GLN A 71 6.79 10.44 -15.53
CA GLN A 71 5.61 9.68 -15.10
C GLN A 71 5.80 8.20 -15.46
N MET A 72 5.37 7.29 -14.59
CA MET A 72 5.08 5.92 -15.04
C MET A 72 4.06 6.05 -16.17
N LEU A 73 4.44 5.75 -17.41
CA LEU A 73 3.60 5.87 -18.62
C LEU A 73 2.43 4.86 -18.65
N ASN A 74 2.08 4.31 -17.50
CA ASN A 74 1.10 3.26 -17.35
C ASN A 74 -0.16 3.86 -16.72
N ASP A 75 -1.26 3.78 -17.45
CA ASP A 75 -2.57 4.17 -16.97
C ASP A 75 -3.15 3.08 -16.06
N GLY A 76 -3.21 3.31 -14.75
CA GLY A 76 -3.60 2.30 -13.78
C GLY A 76 -3.31 2.68 -12.34
N ILE A 77 -3.31 1.69 -11.47
CA ILE A 77 -2.97 1.78 -10.05
C ILE A 77 -1.86 0.82 -9.67
N ALA A 78 -1.06 1.21 -8.69
CA ALA A 78 -0.18 0.31 -7.96
C ALA A 78 -0.90 -0.18 -6.70
N VAL A 79 -0.91 -1.49 -6.48
CA VAL A 79 -1.55 -2.16 -5.34
C VAL A 79 -0.52 -2.99 -4.59
N LYS A 80 -0.59 -2.93 -3.27
CA LYS A 80 0.15 -3.81 -2.37
C LYS A 80 -0.76 -4.35 -1.29
N LEU A 81 -0.59 -5.64 -1.02
CA LEU A 81 -1.16 -6.31 0.13
C LEU A 81 -0.09 -6.39 1.21
N ALA A 82 -0.44 -5.97 2.42
CA ALA A 82 0.48 -5.98 3.56
C ALA A 82 -0.31 -6.28 4.82
N GLU A 83 0.31 -7.03 5.74
CA GLU A 83 -0.25 -7.26 7.07
C GLU A 83 -0.47 -5.94 7.82
N PRO A 84 -1.48 -5.85 8.69
CA PRO A 84 -1.70 -4.69 9.55
C PRO A 84 -0.40 -4.29 10.27
N GLY A 85 -0.13 -2.98 10.37
CA GLY A 85 1.07 -2.47 11.03
C GLY A 85 2.38 -2.59 10.24
N HIS A 86 2.42 -3.38 9.16
CA HIS A 86 3.62 -3.54 8.34
C HIS A 86 3.69 -2.49 7.22
N GLY A 87 4.90 -2.07 6.87
CA GLY A 87 5.12 -1.05 5.82
C GLY A 87 4.80 -1.54 4.41
N VAL A 88 4.78 -0.61 3.45
CA VAL A 88 4.38 -0.84 2.06
C VAL A 88 5.61 -0.73 1.14
N ASP A 89 6.31 -1.85 0.91
CA ASP A 89 7.57 -1.87 0.11
C ASP A 89 7.35 -1.94 -1.41
N ARG A 90 8.45 -1.72 -2.15
CA ARG A 90 8.66 -1.70 -3.63
C ARG A 90 8.01 -2.79 -4.49
N ASP A 91 7.50 -3.87 -3.90
CA ASP A 91 6.73 -4.90 -4.58
C ASP A 91 5.29 -4.43 -4.79
N LEU A 92 5.11 -3.59 -5.80
CA LEU A 92 3.82 -3.09 -6.22
C LEU A 92 3.31 -3.94 -7.38
N MET A 93 2.11 -4.48 -7.25
CA MET A 93 1.39 -5.03 -8.38
C MET A 93 0.73 -3.89 -9.14
N PHE A 94 0.95 -3.82 -10.45
CA PHE A 94 0.29 -2.84 -11.29
C PHE A 94 -1.00 -3.41 -11.88
N ILE A 95 -2.11 -2.69 -11.69
CA ILE A 95 -3.40 -2.99 -12.32
C ILE A 95 -3.71 -1.87 -13.31
N SER A 96 -3.77 -2.21 -14.60
CA SER A 96 -4.10 -1.26 -15.66
C SER A 96 -5.54 -0.74 -15.54
N SER A 97 -5.81 0.44 -16.10
CA SER A 97 -7.17 0.95 -16.22
C SER A 97 -8.02 0.11 -17.19
N GLY A 98 -9.35 0.19 -17.07
CA GLY A 98 -10.28 -0.44 -18.01
C GLY A 98 -10.42 -1.96 -17.89
N VAL A 99 -9.89 -2.56 -16.81
CA VAL A 99 -9.98 -4.00 -16.56
C VAL A 99 -10.81 -4.32 -15.32
N HIS A 100 -11.36 -5.52 -15.27
CA HIS A 100 -11.88 -6.11 -14.04
C HIS A 100 -10.82 -7.07 -13.51
N ALA A 101 -10.04 -6.63 -12.51
CA ALA A 101 -9.00 -7.43 -11.89
C ALA A 101 -9.56 -8.27 -10.74
N ILE A 102 -9.28 -9.57 -10.77
CA ILE A 102 -9.58 -10.50 -9.67
C ILE A 102 -8.25 -10.89 -9.04
N MET A 103 -8.11 -10.66 -7.74
CA MET A 103 -6.90 -10.96 -6.98
C MET A 103 -7.22 -12.03 -5.93
N PRO A 104 -7.06 -13.33 -6.24
CA PRO A 104 -7.22 -14.38 -5.26
C PRO A 104 -6.11 -14.27 -4.21
N LEU A 105 -6.49 -14.29 -2.94
CA LEU A 105 -5.54 -14.16 -1.83
C LEU A 105 -5.25 -15.53 -1.23
N SER A 106 -3.97 -15.81 -1.02
CA SER A 106 -3.50 -16.93 -0.20
C SER A 106 -2.45 -16.36 0.75
N ALA A 107 -2.69 -16.51 2.05
CA ALA A 107 -1.76 -16.08 3.09
C ALA A 107 -0.91 -17.28 3.52
N THR A 108 0.41 -17.12 3.54
CA THR A 108 1.34 -18.10 4.08
C THR A 108 2.06 -17.48 5.26
N HIS A 109 1.90 -18.09 6.43
CA HIS A 109 2.61 -17.69 7.64
C HIS A 109 3.91 -18.48 7.75
N TYR A 110 5.02 -17.78 8.03
CA TYR A 110 6.34 -18.39 8.22
C TYR A 110 6.82 -18.14 9.63
N GLU A 111 7.08 -19.22 10.37
CA GLU A 111 7.73 -19.17 11.67
C GLU A 111 9.18 -19.62 11.50
N PHE A 112 10.10 -18.75 11.89
CA PHE A 112 11.54 -19.01 11.80
C PHE A 112 12.08 -19.31 13.20
N MET A 113 12.79 -20.43 13.33
CA MET A 113 13.51 -20.76 14.56
C MET A 113 14.93 -20.21 14.49
N ASN A 114 15.36 -19.55 15.57
CA ASN A 114 16.74 -19.15 15.79
C ASN A 114 17.60 -20.38 16.08
N ASP A 115 18.01 -21.09 15.02
CA ASP A 115 18.96 -22.19 15.10
C ASP A 115 20.21 -21.85 14.28
N PRO A 116 21.38 -21.63 14.91
CA PRO A 116 22.64 -21.48 14.19
C PRO A 116 22.88 -22.74 13.36
N PRO A 117 23.10 -22.68 12.03
CA PRO A 117 23.61 -21.53 11.25
C PRO A 117 22.61 -20.88 10.28
N ARG A 118 21.28 -21.05 10.43
CA ARG A 118 20.34 -20.81 9.32
C ARG A 118 19.55 -19.51 9.38
N TYR A 119 19.10 -19.07 10.55
CA TYR A 119 18.31 -17.84 10.70
C TYR A 119 18.70 -17.10 11.98
N SER A 120 18.80 -15.77 11.87
CA SER A 120 19.04 -14.85 13.00
C SER A 120 17.87 -13.87 13.03
N CYS A 121 16.71 -14.37 13.43
CA CYS A 121 15.55 -13.55 13.78
C CYS A 121 15.84 -12.80 15.07
N THR A 122 15.36 -11.58 15.18
CA THR A 122 15.59 -10.77 16.38
C THR A 122 14.39 -10.96 17.32
N ASP A 123 14.64 -11.17 18.61
CA ASP A 123 13.62 -11.57 19.59
C ASP A 123 12.90 -10.36 20.24
N ASP A 124 13.46 -9.16 20.11
CA ASP A 124 12.95 -7.93 20.76
C ASP A 124 12.57 -6.89 19.70
N LEU A 125 11.32 -6.96 19.24
CA LEU A 125 10.84 -6.20 18.10
C LEU A 125 9.78 -5.16 18.48
N PRO A 126 9.88 -3.94 17.92
CA PRO A 126 8.72 -3.06 17.81
C PRO A 126 7.56 -3.82 17.16
N GLN A 127 6.31 -3.57 17.58
CA GLN A 127 5.12 -4.26 17.05
C GLN A 127 4.97 -4.23 15.52
N ASN A 128 5.65 -3.31 14.84
CA ASN A 128 5.57 -3.08 13.41
C ASN A 128 6.86 -3.48 12.66
N TYR A 129 7.74 -4.24 13.31
CA TYR A 129 9.00 -4.60 12.69
C TYR A 129 8.77 -5.46 11.46
N SER A 130 9.38 -5.00 10.38
CA SER A 130 9.49 -5.74 9.14
C SER A 130 10.88 -5.46 8.57
N ARG A 131 11.35 -6.34 7.69
CA ARG A 131 12.59 -6.08 6.93
C ARG A 131 12.56 -4.73 6.22
N LEU A 132 11.37 -4.33 5.75
CA LEU A 132 11.15 -3.01 5.17
C LEU A 132 11.30 -1.89 6.20
N TRP A 133 10.61 -1.98 7.34
CA TRP A 133 10.69 -0.93 8.36
C TRP A 133 12.13 -0.70 8.80
N CYS A 134 12.91 -1.76 8.94
CA CYS A 134 14.34 -1.68 9.23
C CYS A 134 15.13 -0.95 8.14
N LEU A 135 14.82 -1.23 6.86
CA LEU A 135 15.44 -0.57 5.71
C LEU A 135 15.10 0.93 5.66
N GLU A 136 13.82 1.28 5.84
CA GLU A 136 13.35 2.67 5.86
C GLU A 136 14.02 3.48 6.98
N VAL A 137 14.02 2.97 8.21
CA VAL A 137 14.67 3.63 9.35
C VAL A 137 16.17 3.80 9.11
N SER A 138 16.82 2.80 8.51
CA SER A 138 18.24 2.89 8.17
C SER A 138 18.51 4.00 7.15
N PHE A 139 17.67 4.14 6.12
CA PHE A 139 17.79 5.23 5.15
C PHE A 139 17.54 6.60 5.78
N TYR A 140 16.55 6.74 6.68
CA TYR A 140 16.30 7.99 7.39
C TYR A 140 17.46 8.41 8.28
N ASN A 141 18.19 7.46 8.88
CA ASN A 141 19.33 7.75 9.76
C ASN A 141 20.65 8.01 8.99
N LEU A 142 20.68 7.74 7.68
CA LEU A 142 21.84 7.97 6.81
C LEU A 142 21.89 9.39 6.22
N PHE A 143 20.83 10.18 6.39
CA PHE A 143 20.68 11.56 5.91
C PHE A 143 20.30 12.50 7.06
#